data_AF-A0A833J354-F1
#
_entry.id   AF-A0A833J354-F1
#
_cell.length_a   1.000
_cell.length_b   1.000
_cell.length_c   1.000
_cell.angle_alpha   90.00
_cell.angle_beta   90.00
_cell.angle_gamma   90.00
#
_symmetry.space_group_name_H-M   'P 1'
#
loop_
_entity.id
_entity.type
_entity.pdbx_description
1 polymer ?
#
loop_
_entity_poly.entity_id
_entity_poly.type
_entity_poly.pdbx_seq_one_letter_code
_entity_poly.pdbx_strand_id
1 'polypeptide(L)'
;MTVTAAKEIVQTFEKVFEPIDRERLHALSEKGRADPSVVKTVRARTVAEGRRFRHLNYIRNLDAHIVDEPPALLGDDTAPNPTEALLAALGTCVAVGLQANAIARGWTVKGIEVESEGDINITSVWGTGDLSEKPVGLTTVRLKVHLDIEGASPAELDELVAHAGQWSPVLNTVKNPVSVTLARA
;
A
#
# COMPACT_ATOMS: atom_id res chain seq x y z
N MET A 1 32.40 -6.28 -3.65
CA MET A 1 30.95 -6.56 -3.74
C MET A 1 30.31 -5.27 -4.23
N THR A 2 29.88 -5.25 -5.49
CA THR A 2 29.19 -4.10 -6.07
C THR A 2 27.79 -4.05 -5.48
N VAL A 3 27.53 -3.05 -4.63
CA VAL A 3 26.17 -2.64 -4.28
C VAL A 3 25.51 -2.28 -5.61
N THR A 4 24.57 -3.11 -6.08
CA THR A 4 23.71 -2.73 -7.19
C THR A 4 23.05 -1.43 -6.77
N ALA A 5 23.37 -0.33 -7.45
CA ALA A 5 22.76 0.95 -7.16
C ALA A 5 21.23 0.74 -7.19
N ALA A 6 20.56 1.08 -6.10
CA ALA A 6 19.10 1.14 -6.09
C ALA A 6 18.69 1.94 -7.32
N LYS A 7 17.74 1.43 -8.11
CA LYS A 7 17.18 2.22 -9.22
C LYS A 7 16.80 3.57 -8.64
N GLU A 8 17.37 4.63 -9.20
CA GLU A 8 17.03 5.98 -8.79
C GLU A 8 15.50 6.13 -8.94
N ILE A 9 14.83 6.46 -7.85
CA ILE A 9 13.40 6.76 -7.87
C ILE A 9 13.30 8.12 -8.57
N VAL A 10 13.21 8.09 -9.89
CA VAL A 10 13.07 9.31 -10.69
C VAL A 10 11.62 9.75 -10.55
N GLN A 11 11.42 10.89 -9.88
CA GLN A 11 10.15 11.60 -9.89
C GLN A 11 9.81 12.00 -11.32
N THR A 12 8.87 11.30 -11.93
CA THR A 12 8.23 11.74 -13.17
C THR A 12 6.77 12.00 -12.89
N PHE A 13 6.44 13.23 -12.47
CA PHE A 13 5.07 13.70 -12.58
C PHE A 13 4.75 13.80 -14.06
N GLU A 14 3.93 12.87 -14.57
CA GLU A 14 3.35 13.06 -15.89
C GLU A 14 2.61 14.39 -15.89
N LYS A 15 2.85 15.23 -16.90
CA LYS A 15 2.32 16.59 -16.95
C LYS A 15 0.79 16.66 -17.05
N VAL A 16 0.11 15.52 -17.21
CA VAL A 16 -1.35 15.40 -17.31
C VAL A 16 -1.80 14.12 -16.61
N PHE A 17 -2.33 14.23 -15.39
CA PHE A 17 -3.12 13.15 -14.79
C PHE A 17 -4.45 13.03 -15.55
N GLU A 18 -4.86 11.83 -15.96
CA GLU A 18 -6.25 11.56 -16.30
C GLU A 18 -7.04 11.42 -14.98
N PRO A 19 -7.91 12.38 -14.62
CA PRO A 19 -8.62 12.33 -13.35
C PRO A 19 -9.71 11.26 -13.38
N ILE A 20 -10.03 10.70 -12.21
CA ILE A 20 -11.25 9.89 -12.07
C ILE A 20 -12.50 10.75 -12.31
N ASP A 21 -13.58 10.11 -12.76
CA ASP A 21 -14.87 10.75 -13.00
C ASP A 21 -15.46 11.32 -11.68
N ARG A 22 -15.58 12.65 -11.63
CA ARG A 22 -16.03 13.38 -10.44
C ARG A 22 -17.51 13.10 -10.09
N GLU A 23 -18.36 12.94 -11.10
CA GLU A 23 -19.78 12.64 -10.87
C GLU A 23 -19.97 11.24 -10.32
N ARG A 24 -19.20 10.26 -10.83
CA ARG A 24 -19.18 8.90 -10.28
C ARG A 24 -18.63 8.85 -8.87
N LEU A 25 -17.60 9.66 -8.56
CA LEU A 25 -17.09 9.79 -7.21
C LEU A 25 -18.15 10.36 -6.26
N HIS A 26 -18.89 11.38 -6.69
CA HIS A 26 -20.00 11.95 -5.91
C HIS A 26 -21.09 10.90 -5.66
N ALA A 27 -21.52 10.18 -6.70
CA ALA A 27 -22.51 9.10 -6.58
C ALA A 27 -22.04 7.97 -5.65
N LEU A 28 -20.75 7.62 -5.68
CA LEU A 28 -20.15 6.64 -4.76
C LEU A 28 -20.23 7.13 -3.30
N SER A 29 -19.91 8.41 -3.07
CA SER A 29 -20.02 9.04 -1.74
C SER A 29 -21.46 9.03 -1.21
N GLU A 30 -22.44 9.43 -2.03
CA GLU A 30 -23.86 9.41 -1.66
C GLU A 30 -24.34 8.01 -1.30
N LYS A 31 -23.93 7.00 -2.08
CA LYS A 31 -24.25 5.60 -1.78
C LYS A 31 -23.69 5.17 -0.42
N GLY A 32 -22.46 5.57 -0.10
CA GLY A 32 -21.85 5.29 1.21
C GLY A 32 -22.59 5.95 2.37
N ARG A 33 -23.08 7.19 2.19
CA ARG A 33 -23.91 7.89 3.20
C ARG A 33 -25.27 7.23 3.38
N ALA A 34 -25.87 6.74 2.30
CA ALA A 34 -27.17 6.07 2.33
C ALA A 34 -27.13 4.68 2.99
N ASP A 35 -25.99 3.99 2.93
CA ASP A 35 -25.80 2.66 3.53
C ASP A 35 -24.48 2.60 4.36
N PRO A 36 -24.44 3.27 5.54
CA PRO A 36 -23.22 3.42 6.33
C PRO A 36 -22.76 2.12 7.01
N SER A 37 -23.57 1.06 6.98
CA SER A 37 -23.25 -0.24 7.57
C SER A 37 -22.77 -1.26 6.53
N VAL A 38 -22.63 -0.87 5.26
CA VAL A 38 -22.19 -1.77 4.20
C VAL A 38 -20.79 -2.31 4.49
N VAL A 39 -20.67 -3.64 4.48
CA VAL A 39 -19.39 -4.34 4.59
C VAL A 39 -19.14 -5.12 3.30
N LYS A 40 -17.90 -5.09 2.81
CA LYS A 40 -17.46 -5.83 1.63
C LYS A 40 -16.33 -6.78 2.00
N THR A 41 -16.32 -7.96 1.37
CA THR A 41 -15.24 -8.92 1.50
C THR A 41 -14.28 -8.78 0.33
N VAL A 42 -13.02 -8.53 0.63
CA VAL A 42 -11.91 -8.62 -0.34
C VAL A 42 -11.29 -10.01 -0.28
N ARG A 43 -10.76 -10.51 -1.40
CA ARG A 43 -10.21 -11.87 -1.51
C ARG A 43 -8.94 -11.87 -2.35
N ALA A 44 -7.97 -12.65 -1.91
CA ALA A 44 -6.80 -13.02 -2.68
C ALA A 44 -6.56 -14.52 -2.49
N ARG A 45 -6.03 -15.19 -3.52
CA ARG A 45 -5.57 -16.58 -3.44
C ARG A 45 -4.10 -16.62 -3.81
N THR A 46 -3.27 -17.08 -2.88
CA THR A 46 -1.83 -17.20 -3.08
C THR A 46 -1.47 -18.65 -3.40
N VAL A 47 -0.64 -18.85 -4.42
CA VAL A 47 -0.13 -20.16 -4.84
C VAL A 47 1.38 -20.09 -4.92
N ALA A 48 2.09 -20.99 -4.25
CA ALA A 48 3.52 -21.14 -4.46
C ALA A 48 3.75 -21.60 -5.91
N GLU A 49 4.60 -20.88 -6.66
CA GLU A 49 4.87 -21.20 -8.07
C GLU A 49 5.62 -22.55 -8.21
N GLY A 50 6.21 -23.05 -7.11
CA GLY A 50 7.09 -24.23 -7.12
C GLY A 50 8.54 -23.90 -7.51
N ARG A 51 8.87 -22.60 -7.57
CA ARG A 51 10.18 -22.08 -7.90
C ARG A 51 10.67 -21.18 -6.76
N ARG A 52 11.54 -21.71 -5.90
CA ARG A 52 12.05 -21.03 -4.69
C ARG A 52 10.89 -20.37 -3.90
N PHE A 53 11.01 -19.09 -3.56
CA PHE A 53 10.00 -18.32 -2.83
C PHE A 53 9.10 -17.45 -3.71
N ARG A 54 9.02 -17.76 -5.01
CA ARG A 54 8.12 -17.04 -5.90
C ARG A 54 6.67 -17.50 -5.72
N HIS A 55 5.78 -16.54 -5.52
CA HIS A 55 4.35 -16.75 -5.26
C HIS A 55 3.47 -15.97 -6.23
N LEU A 56 2.41 -16.63 -6.69
CA LEU A 56 1.38 -16.09 -7.57
C LEU A 56 0.14 -15.69 -6.74
N ASN A 57 -0.21 -14.41 -6.74
CA ASN A 57 -1.37 -13.88 -6.03
C ASN A 57 -2.50 -13.55 -7.01
N TYR A 58 -3.59 -14.31 -6.96
CA TYR A 58 -4.76 -14.14 -7.81
C TYR A 58 -5.80 -13.26 -7.12
N ILE A 59 -6.13 -12.12 -7.76
CA ILE A 59 -7.11 -11.13 -7.28
C ILE A 59 -8.14 -10.91 -8.37
N ARG A 60 -9.41 -11.18 -8.07
CA ARG A 60 -10.52 -11.14 -9.05
C ARG A 60 -10.16 -11.91 -10.32
N ASN A 61 -10.28 -11.27 -11.48
CA ASN A 61 -9.96 -11.78 -12.82
C ASN A 61 -8.76 -11.06 -13.45
N LEU A 62 -7.85 -10.54 -12.62
CA LEU A 62 -6.60 -9.93 -13.07
C LEU A 62 -5.51 -10.99 -13.27
N ASP A 63 -4.46 -10.60 -13.99
CA ASP A 63 -3.22 -11.37 -14.03
C ASP A 63 -2.62 -11.51 -12.63
N ALA A 64 -1.84 -12.58 -12.42
CA ALA A 64 -1.25 -12.88 -11.13
C ALA A 64 -0.26 -11.78 -10.71
N HIS A 65 -0.46 -11.24 -9.51
CA HIS A 65 0.52 -10.36 -8.88
C HIS A 65 1.62 -11.22 -8.24
N ILE A 66 2.86 -10.96 -8.64
CA ILE A 66 4.02 -11.72 -8.18
C ILE A 66 4.58 -11.11 -6.91
N VAL A 67 4.87 -11.97 -5.94
CA VAL A 67 5.68 -11.65 -4.75
C VAL A 67 6.81 -12.68 -4.68
N ASP A 68 8.01 -12.25 -4.31
CA ASP A 68 9.23 -13.07 -4.26
C ASP A 68 9.98 -12.81 -2.94
N GLU A 69 11.24 -13.20 -2.81
CA GLU A 69 12.15 -12.79 -1.75
C GLU A 69 13.48 -12.32 -2.39
N PRO A 70 14.26 -11.43 -1.74
CA PRO A 70 15.60 -11.10 -2.19
C PRO A 70 16.58 -12.29 -2.00
N PRO A 71 17.77 -12.27 -2.59
CA PRO A 71 18.71 -13.39 -2.52
C PRO A 71 19.22 -13.64 -1.08
N ALA A 72 19.31 -12.59 -0.26
CA ALA A 72 19.62 -12.70 1.17
C ALA A 72 18.56 -13.50 1.95
N LEU A 73 17.35 -13.59 1.40
CA LEU A 73 16.22 -14.39 1.88
C LEU A 73 15.90 -15.53 0.89
N LEU A 74 16.92 -16.00 0.15
CA LEU A 74 16.90 -17.19 -0.72
C LEU A 74 15.93 -17.13 -1.92
N GLY A 75 15.38 -15.96 -2.25
CA GLY A 75 14.53 -15.78 -3.44
C GLY A 75 15.32 -15.37 -4.69
N ASP A 76 14.58 -15.03 -5.75
CA ASP A 76 15.13 -14.71 -7.07
C ASP A 76 15.26 -13.19 -7.34
N ASP A 77 14.81 -12.32 -6.42
CA ASP A 77 14.79 -10.86 -6.58
C ASP A 77 14.00 -10.39 -7.81
N THR A 78 12.94 -11.13 -8.17
CA THR A 78 12.14 -10.87 -9.39
C THR A 78 10.89 -10.02 -9.16
N ALA A 79 10.55 -9.79 -7.90
CA ALA A 79 9.41 -9.00 -7.43
C ALA A 79 9.65 -8.57 -5.98
N PRO A 80 8.88 -7.62 -5.44
CA PRO A 80 9.00 -7.21 -4.04
C PRO A 80 8.80 -8.40 -3.09
N ASN A 81 9.44 -8.32 -1.93
CA ASN A 81 9.15 -9.27 -0.85
C ASN A 81 7.76 -9.04 -0.23
N PRO A 82 7.21 -9.98 0.57
CA PRO A 82 5.87 -9.83 1.12
C PRO A 82 5.68 -8.56 1.96
N THR A 83 6.70 -8.15 2.72
CA THR A 83 6.67 -6.93 3.55
C THR A 83 6.77 -5.66 2.71
N GLU A 84 7.59 -5.65 1.66
CA GLU A 84 7.67 -4.55 0.70
C GLU A 84 6.37 -4.40 -0.10
N ALA A 85 5.77 -5.51 -0.53
CA ALA A 85 4.46 -5.52 -1.19
C ALA A 85 3.36 -4.95 -0.27
N LEU A 86 3.42 -5.25 1.04
CA LEU A 86 2.54 -4.64 2.04
C LEU A 86 2.73 -3.12 2.13
N LEU A 87 3.98 -2.63 2.18
CA LEU A 87 4.28 -1.19 2.21
C LEU A 87 3.85 -0.49 0.91
N ALA A 88 4.03 -1.14 -0.25
CA ALA A 88 3.56 -0.64 -1.53
C ALA A 88 2.03 -0.50 -1.56
N ALA A 89 1.30 -1.52 -1.07
CA ALA A 89 -0.15 -1.47 -0.96
C ALA A 89 -0.64 -0.38 0.01
N LEU A 90 0.08 -0.19 1.12
CA LEU A 90 -0.17 0.88 2.09
C LEU A 90 -0.02 2.27 1.45
N GLY A 91 1.13 2.56 0.84
CA GLY A 91 1.39 3.83 0.16
C GLY A 91 0.38 4.11 -0.95
N THR A 92 0.05 3.08 -1.74
CA THR A 92 -0.98 3.16 -2.80
C THR A 92 -2.35 3.52 -2.23
N CYS A 93 -2.76 2.90 -1.11
CA CYS A 93 -4.06 3.17 -0.51
C CYS A 93 -4.17 4.62 0.01
N VAL A 94 -3.07 5.16 0.56
CA VAL A 94 -3.00 6.57 0.95
C VAL A 94 -3.07 7.48 -0.29
N ALA A 95 -2.28 7.20 -1.33
CA ALA A 95 -2.26 7.96 -2.57
C ALA A 95 -3.64 8.03 -3.27
N VAL A 96 -4.35 6.90 -3.36
CA VAL A 96 -5.72 6.83 -3.89
C VAL A 96 -6.68 7.73 -3.08
N GLY A 97 -6.55 7.70 -1.75
CA GLY A 97 -7.35 8.55 -0.85
C GLY A 97 -7.09 10.04 -1.05
N LEU A 98 -5.81 10.43 -1.18
CA LEU A 98 -5.38 11.80 -1.47
C LEU A 98 -5.94 12.29 -2.82
N GLN A 99 -5.76 11.48 -3.87
CA GLN A 99 -6.22 11.81 -5.22
C GLN A 99 -7.74 12.02 -5.28
N ALA A 100 -8.51 11.07 -4.73
CA ALA A 100 -9.97 11.15 -4.75
C ALA A 100 -10.48 12.39 -3.99
N ASN A 101 -9.88 12.69 -2.83
CA ASN A 101 -10.28 13.82 -2.01
C ASN A 101 -9.90 15.18 -2.61
N ALA A 102 -8.76 15.27 -3.30
CA ALA A 102 -8.39 16.47 -4.05
C ALA A 102 -9.37 16.73 -5.21
N ILE A 103 -9.69 15.70 -5.99
CA ILE A 103 -10.64 15.80 -7.11
C ILE A 103 -12.05 16.18 -6.61
N ALA A 104 -12.51 15.61 -5.49
CA ALA A 104 -13.80 15.97 -4.90
C ALA A 104 -13.89 17.47 -4.56
N ARG A 105 -12.79 18.06 -4.08
CA ARG A 105 -12.65 19.50 -3.77
C ARG A 105 -12.48 20.38 -5.01
N GLY A 106 -12.36 19.79 -6.20
CA GLY A 106 -12.18 20.52 -7.46
C GLY A 106 -10.74 20.98 -7.70
N TRP A 107 -9.78 20.40 -6.98
CA TRP A 107 -8.36 20.68 -7.17
C TRP A 107 -7.79 19.88 -8.34
N THR A 108 -6.74 20.42 -8.97
CA THR A 108 -6.07 19.75 -10.10
C THR A 108 -4.84 19.03 -9.59
N VAL A 109 -4.87 17.69 -9.61
CA VAL A 109 -3.74 16.85 -9.22
C VAL A 109 -2.74 16.77 -10.37
N LYS A 110 -1.50 17.18 -10.13
CA LYS A 110 -0.36 17.00 -11.04
C LYS A 110 0.60 15.91 -10.57
N GLY A 111 0.62 15.65 -9.26
CA GLY A 111 1.55 14.70 -8.68
C GLY A 111 1.18 14.28 -7.26
N ILE A 112 1.29 12.97 -7.01
CA ILE A 112 1.20 12.38 -5.68
C ILE A 112 2.27 11.31 -5.59
N GLU A 113 3.14 11.41 -4.59
CA GLU A 113 4.12 10.38 -4.25
C GLU A 113 4.01 10.05 -2.76
N VAL A 114 4.15 8.77 -2.43
CA VAL A 114 4.18 8.30 -1.05
C VAL A 114 5.39 7.40 -0.85
N GLU A 115 6.42 7.91 -0.19
CA GLU A 115 7.53 7.10 0.28
C GLU A 115 7.06 6.31 1.51
N SER A 116 7.35 5.00 1.52
CA SER A 116 6.94 4.11 2.61
C SER A 116 8.13 3.29 3.08
N GLU A 117 8.42 3.34 4.37
CA GLU A 117 9.47 2.52 4.99
C GLU A 117 8.97 1.93 6.31
N GLY A 118 9.60 0.83 6.74
CA GLY A 118 9.32 0.27 8.04
C GLY A 118 10.41 -0.63 8.57
N ASP A 119 10.45 -0.74 9.89
CA ASP A 119 11.47 -1.51 10.61
C ASP A 119 10.90 -2.89 10.95
N ILE A 120 11.64 -3.94 10.59
CA ILE A 120 11.26 -5.33 10.82
C ILE A 120 12.44 -6.11 11.38
N ASN A 121 12.18 -6.89 12.43
CA ASN A 121 13.15 -7.86 12.95
C ASN A 121 13.04 -9.18 12.18
N ILE A 122 14.10 -9.56 11.48
CA ILE A 122 14.16 -10.79 10.66
C ILE A 122 14.94 -11.94 11.32
N THR A 123 15.32 -11.81 12.60
CA THR A 123 16.12 -12.85 13.29
C THR A 123 15.37 -14.17 13.52
N SER A 124 14.04 -14.13 13.43
CA SER A 124 13.13 -15.28 13.53
C SER A 124 12.46 -15.63 12.19
N VAL A 125 13.04 -15.22 11.06
CA VAL A 125 12.43 -15.31 9.73
C VAL A 125 11.93 -16.73 9.42
N TRP A 126 10.71 -16.81 8.89
CA TRP A 126 9.98 -18.05 8.60
C TRP A 126 9.82 -19.03 9.79
N GLY A 127 9.95 -18.54 11.02
CA GLY A 127 9.92 -19.40 12.21
C GLY A 127 11.20 -20.20 12.40
N THR A 128 12.32 -19.72 11.86
CA THR A 128 13.66 -20.28 12.03
C THR A 128 14.59 -19.25 12.68
N GLY A 129 15.67 -19.69 13.33
CA GLY A 129 16.63 -18.78 13.99
C GLY A 129 16.31 -18.52 15.46
N ASP A 130 16.36 -17.25 15.88
CA ASP A 130 16.18 -16.85 17.28
C ASP A 130 14.69 -16.70 17.64
N LEU A 131 14.14 -17.76 18.23
CA LEU A 131 12.73 -17.88 18.61
C LEU A 131 12.41 -17.39 20.03
N SER A 132 13.30 -16.61 20.65
CA SER A 132 13.00 -15.94 21.92
C SER A 132 11.84 -14.95 21.77
N GLU A 133 11.13 -14.67 22.88
CA GLU A 133 10.00 -13.75 22.89
C GLU A 133 10.44 -12.34 22.43
N LYS A 134 9.85 -11.87 21.33
CA LYS A 134 10.09 -10.55 20.74
C LYS A 134 8.97 -10.18 19.77
N PRO A 135 8.80 -8.89 19.43
CA PRO A 135 7.92 -8.49 18.35
C PRO A 135 8.34 -9.12 17.02
N VAL A 136 7.39 -9.74 16.30
CA VAL A 136 7.58 -10.26 14.94
C VAL A 136 6.71 -9.44 13.98
N GLY A 137 7.31 -9.01 12.86
CA GLY A 137 6.68 -8.11 11.89
C GLY A 137 7.17 -6.66 12.01
N LEU A 138 6.45 -5.75 11.36
CA LEU A 138 6.79 -4.32 11.35
C LEU A 138 6.54 -3.69 12.72
N THR A 139 7.55 -3.06 13.31
CA THR A 139 7.45 -2.35 14.60
C THR A 139 7.24 -0.86 14.44
N THR A 140 7.64 -0.30 13.30
CA THR A 140 7.44 1.10 12.96
C THR A 140 7.27 1.21 11.46
N VAL A 141 6.32 2.04 11.02
CA VAL A 141 6.09 2.37 9.62
C VAL A 141 6.02 3.88 9.50
N ARG A 142 6.73 4.44 8.52
CA ARG A 142 6.80 5.88 8.27
C ARG A 142 6.42 6.13 6.82
N LEU A 143 5.50 7.07 6.62
CA LEU A 143 5.05 7.49 5.30
C LEU A 143 5.42 8.96 5.11
N LYS A 144 5.94 9.31 3.93
CA LYS A 144 6.19 10.70 3.53
C LYS A 144 5.48 10.98 2.22
N VAL A 145 4.62 11.99 2.23
CA VAL A 145 3.79 12.35 1.09
C VAL A 145 4.37 13.59 0.41
N HIS A 146 4.47 13.55 -0.92
CA HIS A 146 4.78 14.71 -1.75
C HIS A 146 3.60 15.00 -2.67
N LEU A 147 3.16 16.25 -2.72
CA LEU A 147 1.97 16.68 -3.44
C LEU A 147 2.31 17.84 -4.39
N ASP A 148 1.93 17.69 -5.65
CA ASP A 148 1.83 18.77 -6.63
C ASP A 148 0.35 18.88 -7.03
N ILE A 149 -0.36 19.82 -6.41
CA ILE A 149 -1.80 20.00 -6.56
C ILE A 149 -2.10 21.50 -6.71
N GLU A 150 -2.72 21.89 -7.81
CA GLU A 150 -3.18 23.26 -8.02
C GLU A 150 -4.58 23.48 -7.44
N GLY A 151 -4.82 24.71 -6.96
CA GLY A 151 -6.10 25.11 -6.38
C GLY A 151 -6.23 24.85 -4.89
N ALA A 152 -5.16 24.42 -4.22
CA ALA A 152 -5.07 24.22 -2.78
C ALA A 152 -3.93 25.06 -2.18
N SER A 153 -4.16 25.61 -0.99
CA SER A 153 -3.13 26.22 -0.14
C SER A 153 -2.33 25.14 0.62
N PRO A 154 -1.12 25.45 1.11
CA PRO A 154 -0.34 24.49 1.92
C PRO A 154 -1.10 23.93 3.12
N ALA A 155 -1.88 24.78 3.83
CA ALA A 155 -2.69 24.33 4.95
C ALA A 155 -3.79 23.33 4.53
N GLU A 156 -4.44 23.56 3.39
CA GLU A 156 -5.43 22.62 2.83
C GLU A 156 -4.80 21.29 2.39
N LEU A 157 -3.55 21.31 1.94
CA LEU A 157 -2.78 20.10 1.64
C LEU A 157 -2.43 19.32 2.91
N ASP A 158 -2.04 20.01 3.99
CA ASP A 158 -1.81 19.37 5.29
C ASP A 158 -3.10 18.73 5.84
N GLU A 159 -4.23 19.43 5.72
CA GLU A 159 -5.55 18.89 6.06
C GLU A 159 -5.93 17.68 5.22
N LEU A 160 -5.61 17.69 3.92
CA LEU A 160 -5.82 16.56 3.02
C LEU A 160 -5.00 15.34 3.47
N VAL A 161 -3.74 15.53 3.85
CA VAL A 161 -2.87 14.46 4.37
C VAL A 161 -3.41 13.90 5.69
N ALA A 162 -3.79 14.77 6.63
CA ALA A 162 -4.40 14.36 7.89
C ALA A 162 -5.71 13.56 7.66
N HIS A 163 -6.53 14.02 6.72
CA HIS A 163 -7.76 13.33 6.33
C HIS A 163 -7.49 11.94 5.74
N ALA A 164 -6.51 11.81 4.83
CA ALA A 164 -6.09 10.50 4.31
C ALA A 164 -5.56 9.57 5.41
N GLY A 165 -4.82 10.12 6.38
CA GLY A 165 -4.34 9.40 7.55
C GLY A 165 -5.45 8.87 8.47
N GLN A 166 -6.62 9.51 8.45
CA GLN A 166 -7.79 9.06 9.19
C GLN A 166 -8.59 8.01 8.43
N TRP A 167 -8.80 8.19 7.12
CA TRP A 167 -9.81 7.44 6.36
C TRP A 167 -9.26 6.34 5.45
N SER A 168 -7.93 6.24 5.28
CA SER A 168 -7.32 5.16 4.49
C SER A 168 -7.54 3.78 5.14
N PRO A 169 -8.22 2.82 4.47
CA PRO A 169 -8.50 1.50 5.06
C PRO A 169 -7.25 0.66 5.33
N VAL A 170 -6.26 0.68 4.43
CA VAL A 170 -5.02 -0.11 4.60
C VAL A 170 -4.14 0.51 5.68
N LEU A 171 -4.06 1.85 5.76
CA LEU A 171 -3.35 2.52 6.84
C LEU A 171 -3.97 2.18 8.20
N ASN A 172 -5.29 2.23 8.33
CA ASN A 172 -5.97 1.80 9.55
C ASN A 172 -5.74 0.31 9.87
N THR A 173 -5.63 -0.55 8.86
CA THR A 173 -5.30 -1.97 9.05
C THR A 173 -3.90 -2.15 9.65
N VAL A 174 -2.93 -1.33 9.24
CA VAL A 174 -1.56 -1.36 9.81
C VAL A 174 -1.53 -0.77 11.23
N LYS A 175 -2.34 0.25 11.52
CA LYS A 175 -2.40 0.89 12.85
C LYS A 175 -3.16 0.07 13.90
N ASN A 176 -4.12 -0.74 13.48
CA ASN A 176 -5.08 -1.38 14.38
C ASN A 176 -4.86 -2.91 14.45
N PRO A 177 -5.13 -3.54 15.59
CA PRO A 177 -5.11 -4.99 15.70
C PRO A 177 -6.32 -5.60 14.97
N VAL A 178 -6.09 -6.12 13.77
CA VAL A 178 -7.11 -6.87 13.02
C VAL A 178 -7.10 -8.33 13.46
N SER A 179 -8.28 -8.91 13.73
CA SER A 179 -8.38 -10.33 14.09
C SER A 179 -8.04 -11.20 12.87
N VAL A 180 -7.05 -12.08 13.02
CA VAL A 180 -6.59 -13.00 11.99
C VAL A 180 -6.60 -14.42 12.55
N THR A 181 -7.16 -15.36 11.79
CA THR A 181 -7.12 -16.79 12.10
C THR A 181 -6.38 -17.53 10.98
N LEU A 182 -5.57 -18.52 11.38
CA LEU A 182 -4.85 -19.41 10.46
C LEU A 182 -5.22 -20.84 10.80
N ALA A 183 -5.70 -21.60 9.80
CA ALA A 183 -6.07 -22.99 9.96
C ALA A 183 -5.70 -23.79 8.71
N ARG A 184 -5.42 -25.08 8.89
CA ARG A 184 -5.37 -26.04 7.78
C ARG A 184 -6.80 -26.34 7.34
N ALA A 185 -7.05 -26.29 6.04
CA ALA A 185 -8.34 -26.65 5.43
C ALA A 185 -8.69 -28.14 5.64
#